data_AF-A0A512E0F9-F1
#
_entry.id   AF-A0A512E0F9-F1
#
_cell.length_a   1.000
_cell.length_b   1.000
_cell.length_c   1.000
_cell.angle_alpha   90.00
_cell.angle_beta   90.00
_cell.angle_gamma   90.00
#
_symmetry.space_group_name_H-M   'P 1'
#
loop_
_entity.id
_entity.type
_entity.pdbx_description
1 polymer ?
#
loop_
_entity_poly.entity_id
_entity_poly.type
_entity_poly.pdbx_seq_one_letter_code
_entity_poly.pdbx_strand_id
1 'polypeptide(L)'
;MSGTAGFVLHRFPAYRDVILLRLRTDSRFRTMCADYKEASDALASWEQSATPRAGDFVRDYRRLVAELERDILSDLLEHDT
;
A
#
# COMPACT_ATOMS: atom_id res chain seq x y z
N MET A 1 11.53 -10.55 4.00
CA MET A 1 10.23 -10.59 3.29
C MET A 1 10.16 -9.37 2.38
N SER A 2 10.44 -9.51 1.07
CA SER A 2 10.49 -8.37 0.13
C SER A 2 9.34 -8.35 -0.89
N GLY A 3 8.14 -8.76 -0.46
CA GLY A 3 6.95 -8.80 -1.30
C GLY A 3 5.81 -7.97 -0.71
N THR A 4 4.73 -7.80 -1.47
CA THR A 4 3.52 -7.05 -1.10
C THR A 4 3.03 -7.34 0.32
N ALA A 5 2.93 -8.61 0.69
CA ALA A 5 2.49 -9.01 2.03
C ALA A 5 3.40 -8.46 3.15
N GLY A 6 4.73 -8.52 2.96
CA GLY A 6 5.68 -8.01 3.93
C GLY A 6 5.61 -6.49 4.07
N PHE A 7 5.41 -5.79 2.95
CA PHE A 7 5.25 -4.33 2.94
C PHE A 7 4.01 -3.88 3.72
N VAL A 8 2.86 -4.50 3.44
CA VAL A 8 1.60 -4.18 4.14
C VAL A 8 1.67 -4.54 5.62
N LEU A 9 2.24 -5.69 5.97
CA LEU A 9 2.43 -6.10 7.38
C LEU A 9 3.35 -5.16 8.15
N HIS A 10 4.35 -4.58 7.50
CA HIS A 10 5.21 -3.58 8.13
C HIS A 10 4.45 -2.26 8.36
N ARG A 11 3.58 -1.87 7.42
CA ARG A 11 2.78 -0.65 7.55
C ARG A 11 1.69 -0.75 8.62
N PHE A 12 1.06 -1.93 8.74
CA PHE A 12 -0.11 -2.19 9.57
C PHE A 12 0.11 -3.38 10.52
N PRO A 13 1.09 -3.31 11.44
CA PRO A 13 1.48 -4.46 12.26
C PRO A 13 0.37 -4.92 13.23
N ALA A 14 -0.52 -4.03 13.64
CA ALA A 14 -1.63 -4.34 14.54
C ALA A 14 -2.66 -5.34 13.95
N TYR A 15 -2.81 -5.35 12.62
CA TYR A 15 -3.82 -6.15 11.92
C TYR A 15 -3.23 -7.40 11.26
N ARG A 16 -2.11 -7.92 11.80
CA ARG A 16 -1.32 -8.99 11.17
C ARG A 16 -2.17 -10.19 10.75
N ASP A 17 -2.99 -10.70 11.66
CA ASP A 17 -3.75 -11.94 11.43
C ASP A 17 -4.87 -11.71 10.41
N VAL A 18 -5.57 -10.56 10.49
CA VAL A 18 -6.57 -10.13 9.51
C VAL A 18 -5.93 -10.00 8.11
N ILE A 19 -4.79 -9.32 8.00
CA ILE A 19 -4.05 -9.16 6.74
C ILE A 19 -3.69 -10.52 6.14
N LEU A 20 -3.13 -11.44 6.95
CA LEU A 20 -2.74 -12.77 6.46
C LEU A 20 -3.94 -13.60 6.00
N LEU A 21 -5.07 -13.51 6.70
CA LEU A 21 -6.32 -14.16 6.30
C LEU A 21 -6.85 -13.58 4.99
N ARG A 22 -7.04 -12.25 4.93
CA ARG A 22 -7.58 -11.54 3.76
C ARG A 22 -6.70 -11.74 2.52
N LEU A 23 -5.38 -11.70 2.65
CA LEU A 23 -4.46 -11.99 1.54
C LEU A 23 -4.64 -13.40 0.98
N ARG A 24 -5.08 -14.38 1.78
CA ARG A 24 -5.37 -15.74 1.29
C ARG A 24 -6.75 -15.84 0.66
N THR A 25 -7.76 -15.20 1.23
CA THR A 25 -9.17 -15.45 0.90
C THR A 25 -9.77 -14.43 -0.07
N ASP A 26 -9.23 -13.21 -0.14
CA ASP A 26 -9.82 -12.11 -0.91
C ASP A 26 -8.86 -11.61 -2.01
N SER A 27 -9.24 -11.81 -3.27
CA SER A 27 -8.47 -11.35 -4.42
C SER A 27 -8.48 -9.84 -4.59
N ARG A 28 -9.57 -9.15 -4.22
CA ARG A 28 -9.65 -7.69 -4.27
C ARG A 28 -8.69 -7.08 -3.25
N PHE A 29 -8.65 -7.63 -2.03
CA PHE A 29 -7.69 -7.18 -1.03
C PHE A 29 -6.24 -7.37 -1.49
N ARG A 30 -5.93 -8.51 -2.13
CA ARG A 30 -4.61 -8.75 -2.73
C ARG A 30 -4.24 -7.69 -3.77
N THR A 31 -5.16 -7.36 -4.69
CA THR A 31 -4.93 -6.33 -5.71
C THR A 31 -4.68 -4.97 -5.06
N MET A 32 -5.52 -4.56 -4.12
CA MET A 32 -5.35 -3.30 -3.40
C MET A 32 -3.99 -3.20 -2.68
N CYS A 33 -3.55 -4.29 -2.04
CA CYS A 33 -2.23 -4.37 -1.44
C CYS A 33 -1.10 -4.25 -2.48
N ALA A 34 -1.26 -4.86 -3.66
CA ALA A 34 -0.29 -4.81 -4.74
C ALA A 34 -0.17 -3.39 -5.30
N ASP A 35 -1.30 -2.74 -5.58
CA ASP A 35 -1.37 -1.35 -6.04
C ASP A 35 -0.71 -0.41 -5.02
N TYR A 36 -0.96 -0.63 -3.72
CA TYR A 36 -0.32 0.14 -2.65
C TYR A 36 1.20 -0.01 -2.66
N LYS A 37 1.70 -1.23 -2.81
CA LYS A 37 3.15 -1.47 -2.90
C LYS A 37 3.73 -0.81 -4.16
N GLU A 38 3.11 -1.00 -5.32
CA GLU A 38 3.59 -0.45 -6.58
C GLU A 38 3.62 1.08 -6.56
N ALA A 39 2.57 1.72 -6.06
CA ALA A 39 2.52 3.17 -5.90
C ALA A 39 3.59 3.68 -4.93
N SER A 40 3.86 2.93 -3.85
CA SER A 40 4.90 3.28 -2.87
C SER A 40 6.32 3.13 -3.45
N ASP A 41 6.58 2.07 -4.22
CA ASP A 41 7.85 1.87 -4.91
C ASP A 41 8.09 2.95 -5.97
N ALA A 42 7.06 3.29 -6.76
CA ALA A 42 7.12 4.36 -7.74
C ALA A 42 7.36 5.72 -7.07
N LEU A 43 6.68 6.01 -5.95
CA LEU A 43 6.93 7.22 -5.17
C LEU A 43 8.40 7.31 -4.74
N ALA A 44 8.95 6.24 -4.16
CA ALA A 44 10.34 6.21 -3.72
C ALA A 44 11.32 6.44 -4.88
N SER A 45 11.01 5.95 -6.08
CA SER A 45 11.77 6.22 -7.29
C SER A 45 11.67 7.68 -7.74
N TRP A 46 10.48 8.29 -7.69
CA TRP A 46 10.29 9.68 -8.06
C TRP A 46 10.93 10.67 -7.09
N GLU A 47 10.93 10.36 -5.79
CA GLU A 47 11.59 11.17 -4.76
C GLU A 47 13.12 11.25 -4.95
N GLN A 48 13.71 10.25 -5.62
CA GLN A 48 15.14 10.22 -5.95
C GLN A 48 15.44 10.74 -7.36
N SER A 49 14.41 11.06 -8.15
CA SER A 49 14.58 11.48 -9.55
C SER A 49 14.97 12.95 -9.66
N ALA A 50 15.99 13.24 -10.47
CA ALA A 50 16.39 14.61 -10.81
C ALA A 50 15.58 15.21 -11.99
N THR A 51 14.52 14.52 -12.44
CA THR A 51 13.72 14.96 -13.59
C THR A 51 12.94 16.23 -13.22
N PRO A 52 12.84 17.25 -14.09
CA PRO A 52 12.12 18.48 -13.79
C PRO A 52 10.64 18.29 -13.39
N ARG A 53 10.01 17.21 -13.83
CA ARG A 53 8.62 16.82 -13.49
C ARG A 53 8.48 15.92 -12.27
N ALA A 54 9.59 15.50 -11.64
CA ALA A 54 9.56 14.59 -10.50
C ALA A 54 8.69 15.13 -9.36
N GLY A 55 8.71 16.45 -9.12
CA GLY A 55 7.88 17.08 -8.08
C GLY A 55 6.37 16.86 -8.26
N ASP A 56 5.87 16.89 -9.49
CA ASP A 56 4.46 16.63 -9.79
C ASP A 56 4.11 15.15 -9.55
N PHE A 57 4.95 14.24 -10.03
CA PHE A 57 4.76 12.80 -9.78
C PHE A 57 4.82 12.48 -8.29
N VAL A 58 5.77 13.04 -7.54
CA VAL A 58 5.87 12.85 -6.09
C VAL A 58 4.58 13.31 -5.39
N ARG A 59 4.04 14.48 -5.75
CA ARG A 59 2.77 14.96 -5.18
C ARG A 59 1.63 13.99 -5.48
N ASP A 60 1.50 13.58 -6.73
CA ASP A 60 0.37 12.74 -7.17
C ASP A 60 0.46 11.33 -6.58
N TYR A 61 1.65 10.72 -6.56
CA TYR A 61 1.87 9.41 -5.93
C TYR A 61 1.72 9.46 -4.41
N ARG A 62 2.12 10.53 -3.72
CA ARG A 62 1.85 10.68 -2.27
C ARG A 62 0.36 10.67 -1.98
N ARG A 63 -0.44 11.35 -2.80
CA ARG A 63 -1.89 11.33 -2.68
C ARG A 63 -2.46 9.93 -2.90
N LEU A 64 -2.02 9.24 -3.95
CA LEU A 64 -2.45 7.88 -4.27
C LEU A 64 -2.10 6.89 -3.15
N VAL A 65 -0.87 6.93 -2.65
CA VAL A 65 -0.41 6.10 -1.53
C VAL A 65 -1.29 6.34 -0.30
N ALA A 66 -1.60 7.60 0.02
CA ALA A 66 -2.46 7.93 1.16
C ALA A 66 -3.92 7.49 0.95
N GLU A 67 -4.44 7.51 -0.28
CA GLU A 67 -5.77 6.98 -0.63
C GLU A 67 -5.82 5.46 -0.42
N LEU A 68 -4.88 4.72 -1.01
CA LEU A 68 -4.78 3.26 -0.86
C LEU A 68 -4.57 2.83 0.59
N GLU A 69 -3.79 3.59 1.37
CA GLU A 69 -3.59 3.31 2.78
C GLU A 69 -4.89 3.42 3.59
N ARG A 70 -5.74 4.41 3.28
CA ARG A 70 -7.06 4.56 3.91
C ARG A 70 -8.02 3.44 3.50
N ASP A 71 -7.99 3.04 2.24
CA ASP A 71 -8.83 1.95 1.75
C ASP A 71 -8.46 0.62 2.41
N ILE A 72 -7.15 0.33 2.50
CA ILE A 72 -6.65 -0.84 3.23
C ILE A 72 -7.07 -0.78 4.71
N LEU A 73 -6.86 0.35 5.39
CA LEU A 73 -7.23 0.47 6.80
C LEU A 73 -8.74 0.29 7.03
N SER A 74 -9.57 0.85 6.16
CA SER A 74 -11.02 0.72 6.26
C SER A 74 -11.45 -0.74 6.10
N ASP A 75 -10.88 -1.43 5.10
CA ASP A 75 -11.12 -2.85 4.87
C ASP A 75 -10.69 -3.71 6.07
N LEU A 76 -9.55 -3.40 6.69
CA LEU A 76 -9.08 -4.10 7.88
C LEU A 76 -10.00 -3.90 9.08
N LEU A 77 -10.45 -2.67 9.34
CA LEU A 77 -11.37 -2.35 10.44
C LEU A 77 -12.73 -3.04 10.30
N GLU A 78 -13.22 -3.21 9.08
CA GLU A 78 -14.45 -3.95 8.81
C GLU A 78 -14.35 -5.45 9.14
N HIS A 79 -13.14 -5.99 9.21
CA HIS A 79 -12.86 -7.43 9.37
C HIS A 79 -12.06 -7.77 10.65
N ASP A 80 -11.92 -6.84 11.59
CA ASP A 80 -11.22 -7.02 12.88
C ASP A 80 -12.14 -7.59 13.99
N THR A 81 -13.24 -8.27 13.62
CA THR A 81 -14.27 -8.81 14.53
C THR A 81 -14.11 -10.29 14.84
#